data_AF-A0A1R0W4T5-F1
#
_entry.id   AF-A0A1R0W4T5-F1
#
_cell.length_a   1.000
_cell.length_b   1.000
_cell.length_c   1.000
_cell.angle_alpha   90.00
_cell.angle_beta   90.00
_cell.angle_gamma   90.00
#
_symmetry.space_group_name_H-M   'P 1'
#
loop_
_entity.id
_entity.type
_entity.pdbx_description
1 polymer ?
#
loop_
_entity_poly.entity_id
_entity_poly.type
_entity_poly.pdbx_seq_one_letter_code
_entity_poly.pdbx_strand_id
1 'polypeptide(L)'
;MVTGWIKAFGAKDSKMVLQEKRAGTEILDDIRTAHEEWMQAHHMFEEAVGQDQIDYAIFTLEAAERKYQMHLKRAKQAGLNGKSHYAVKEMNAISLTKEVGGV
;
A
#
# COMPACT_ATOMS: atom_id res chain seq x y z
N MET A 1 -14.63 -34.45 -26.91
CA MET A 1 -14.71 -33.00 -26.67
C MET A 1 -15.22 -32.76 -25.25
N VAL A 2 -14.34 -32.54 -24.25
CA VAL A 2 -14.77 -32.29 -22.85
C VAL A 2 -13.86 -31.31 -22.08
N THR A 3 -13.04 -30.51 -22.77
CA THR A 3 -12.02 -29.65 -22.12
C THR A 3 -12.41 -28.18 -21.98
N GLY A 4 -13.62 -27.79 -22.40
CA GLY A 4 -14.03 -26.38 -22.41
C GLY A 4 -14.24 -25.76 -21.02
N TRP A 5 -14.69 -26.55 -20.04
CA TRP A 5 -15.13 -26.02 -18.75
C TRP A 5 -13.97 -25.87 -17.74
N ILE A 6 -12.92 -26.69 -17.89
CA ILE A 6 -11.73 -26.66 -17.02
C ILE A 6 -10.92 -25.36 -17.22
N LYS A 7 -10.84 -24.86 -18.47
CA LYS A 7 -10.12 -23.60 -18.77
C LYS A 7 -10.84 -22.35 -18.24
N ALA A 8 -12.17 -22.34 -18.26
CA ALA A 8 -12.96 -21.19 -17.80
C ALA A 8 -12.90 -20.99 -16.28
N PHE A 9 -12.82 -22.07 -15.51
CA PHE A 9 -12.70 -22.01 -14.05
C PHE A 9 -11.34 -21.46 -13.61
N GLY A 10 -10.24 -21.99 -14.16
CA GLY A 10 -8.88 -21.53 -13.81
C GLY A 10 -8.59 -20.07 -14.20
N ALA A 11 -9.20 -19.56 -15.28
CA ALA A 11 -9.05 -18.16 -15.66
C ALA A 11 -9.76 -17.19 -14.70
N LYS A 12 -10.87 -17.61 -14.08
CA LYS A 12 -11.60 -16.80 -13.09
C LYS A 12 -10.80 -16.69 -11.79
N ASP A 13 -10.25 -17.80 -11.32
CA ASP A 13 -9.42 -17.85 -10.12
C ASP A 13 -8.14 -17.02 -10.28
N SER A 14 -7.48 -17.12 -11.44
CA SER A 14 -6.29 -16.30 -11.74
C SER A 14 -6.58 -14.79 -11.75
N LYS A 15 -7.76 -14.37 -12.22
CA LYS A 15 -8.15 -12.95 -12.21
C LYS A 15 -8.43 -12.43 -10.80
N MET A 16 -9.10 -13.23 -9.97
CA MET A 16 -9.39 -12.86 -8.57
C MET A 16 -8.09 -12.69 -7.76
N VAL A 17 -7.15 -13.63 -7.88
CA VAL A 17 -5.86 -13.57 -7.19
C VAL A 17 -5.04 -12.34 -7.63
N LEU A 18 -5.06 -12.00 -8.92
CA LEU A 18 -4.36 -10.81 -9.42
C LEU A 18 -4.98 -9.51 -8.88
N GLN A 19 -6.30 -9.46 -8.78
CA GLN A 19 -7.02 -8.30 -8.23
C GLN A 19 -6.77 -8.13 -6.73
N GLU A 20 -6.77 -9.23 -5.97
CA GLU A 20 -6.42 -9.22 -4.54
C GLU A 20 -4.98 -8.75 -4.30
N LYS A 21 -4.03 -9.25 -5.11
CA LYS A 21 -2.64 -8.78 -5.07
C LYS A 21 -2.53 -7.28 -5.37
N ARG A 22 -3.25 -6.78 -6.38
CA ARG A 22 -3.25 -5.36 -6.75
C ARG A 22 -3.84 -4.49 -5.64
N ALA A 23 -4.96 -4.90 -5.06
CA ALA A 23 -5.56 -4.22 -3.92
C ALA A 23 -4.61 -4.20 -2.71
N GLY A 24 -3.88 -5.29 -2.49
CA GLY A 24 -2.82 -5.36 -1.49
C GLY A 24 -1.70 -4.36 -1.74
N THR A 25 -1.19 -4.25 -2.98
CA THR A 25 -0.14 -3.28 -3.33
C THR A 25 -0.60 -1.83 -3.18
N GLU A 26 -1.84 -1.52 -3.56
CA GLU A 26 -2.41 -0.17 -3.42
C GLU A 26 -2.50 0.26 -1.95
N ILE A 27 -2.99 -0.64 -1.07
CA ILE A 27 -3.07 -0.35 0.37
C ILE A 27 -1.68 -0.08 0.97
N LEU A 28 -0.64 -0.75 0.48
CA LEU A 28 0.73 -0.58 0.98
C LEU A 28 1.36 0.73 0.49
N ASP A 29 1.12 1.10 -0.77
CA ASP A 29 1.54 2.39 -1.31
C ASP A 29 0.84 3.57 -0.61
N ASP A 30 -0.45 3.41 -0.28
CA ASP A 30 -1.20 4.37 0.53
C ASP A 30 -0.56 4.56 1.91
N ILE A 31 -0.16 3.47 2.58
CA ILE A 31 0.51 3.50 3.88
C ILE A 31 1.84 4.24 3.79
N ARG A 32 2.66 3.94 2.77
CA ARG A 32 3.94 4.63 2.55
C ARG A 32 3.72 6.13 2.37
N THR A 33 2.80 6.50 1.50
CA THR A 33 2.50 7.90 1.17
C THR A 33 2.01 8.66 2.41
N ALA A 34 1.06 8.09 3.15
CA ALA A 34 0.56 8.72 4.38
C ALA A 34 1.63 8.83 5.48
N HIS A 35 2.59 7.89 5.54
CA HIS A 35 3.72 7.99 6.46
C HIS A 35 4.70 9.10 6.06
N GLU A 36 4.99 9.26 4.77
CA GLU A 36 5.84 10.35 4.26
C GLU A 36 5.18 11.72 4.55
N GLU A 37 3.88 11.86 4.30
CA GLU A 37 3.10 13.05 4.65
C GLU A 37 3.15 13.35 6.15
N TRP A 38 3.04 12.33 7.00
CA TRP A 38 3.11 12.49 8.46
C TRP A 38 4.49 12.97 8.91
N MET A 39 5.57 12.41 8.35
CA MET A 39 6.94 12.86 8.61
C MET A 39 7.17 14.31 8.15
N GLN A 40 6.63 14.68 6.99
CA GLN A 40 6.71 16.05 6.50
C GLN A 40 5.97 17.03 7.40
N ALA A 41 4.76 16.69 7.85
CA ALA A 41 4.00 17.51 8.79
C ALA A 41 4.71 17.64 10.15
N HIS A 42 5.42 16.60 10.57
CA HIS A 42 6.22 16.63 11.79
C HIS A 42 7.37 17.64 11.67
N HIS A 43 8.10 17.60 10.57
CA HIS A 43 9.16 18.56 10.29
C HIS A 43 8.63 19.99 10.22
N MET A 44 7.48 20.21 9.56
CA MET A 44 6.82 21.51 9.52
C MET A 44 6.46 22.03 10.90
N PHE A 45 6.05 21.15 11.83
CA PHE A 45 5.79 21.52 13.21
C PHE A 45 7.07 21.89 13.96
N GLU A 46 8.18 21.18 13.75
CA GLU A 46 9.48 21.50 14.35
C GLU A 46 10.04 22.86 13.90
N GLU A 47 9.80 23.24 12.65
CA GLU A 47 10.26 24.51 12.08
C GLU A 47 9.30 25.69 12.33
N ALA A 48 8.09 25.44 12.83
CA ALA A 48 7.09 26.47 13.04
C ALA A 48 7.47 27.39 14.21
N VAL A 49 7.49 28.70 13.95
CA VAL A 49 7.85 29.72 14.97
C VAL A 49 6.68 30.66 15.27
N GLY A 50 5.91 31.05 14.25
CA GLY A 50 4.77 31.94 14.41
C GLY A 50 3.53 31.22 14.93
N GLN A 51 2.70 31.91 15.72
CA GLN A 51 1.48 31.32 16.29
C GLN A 51 0.57 30.68 15.21
N ASP A 52 0.28 31.40 14.12
CA ASP A 52 -0.53 30.87 13.02
C ASP A 52 0.14 29.68 12.30
N GLN A 53 1.47 29.67 12.23
CA GLN A 53 2.23 28.57 11.62
C GLN A 53 2.20 27.32 12.51
N ILE A 54 2.30 27.51 13.82
CA ILE A 54 2.19 26.44 14.82
C ILE A 54 0.79 25.82 14.75
N ASP A 55 -0.26 26.65 14.73
CA ASP A 55 -1.64 26.18 14.63
C ASP A 55 -1.87 25.37 13.34
N TYR A 56 -1.37 25.87 12.21
CA TYR A 56 -1.43 25.16 10.94
C TYR A 56 -0.65 23.84 10.96
N ALA A 57 0.53 23.83 11.58
CA ALA A 57 1.37 22.63 11.68
C ALA A 57 0.77 21.55 12.58
N ILE A 58 0.17 21.93 13.71
CA ILE A 58 -0.57 21.00 14.58
C ILE A 58 -1.73 20.38 13.79
N PHE A 59 -2.56 21.21 13.15
CA PHE A 59 -3.71 20.71 12.38
C PHE A 59 -3.29 19.73 11.28
N THR A 60 -2.23 20.07 10.54
CA THR A 60 -1.73 19.23 9.44
C THR A 60 -1.13 17.92 9.97
N LEU A 61 -0.38 17.98 11.07
CA LEU A 61 0.21 16.80 11.72
C LEU A 61 -0.88 15.83 12.20
N GLU A 62 -1.91 16.33 12.86
CA GLU A 62 -3.04 15.51 13.32
C GLU A 62 -3.79 14.87 12.15
N ALA A 63 -4.05 15.63 11.09
CA ALA A 63 -4.74 15.12 9.91
C ALA A 63 -3.92 14.00 9.22
N ALA A 64 -2.61 14.21 9.05
CA ALA A 64 -1.72 13.22 8.47
C ALA A 64 -1.62 11.95 9.33
N GLU A 65 -1.54 12.10 10.66
CA GLU A 65 -1.52 10.98 11.60
C GLU A 65 -2.83 10.16 11.50
N ARG A 66 -3.99 10.82 11.48
CA ARG A 66 -5.30 10.13 11.33
C ARG A 66 -5.38 9.38 10.00
N LYS A 67 -4.91 9.99 8.91
CA LYS A 67 -4.86 9.36 7.58
C LYS A 67 -3.98 8.10 7.62
N TYR A 68 -2.77 8.20 8.17
CA TYR A 68 -1.86 7.07 8.32
C TYR A 68 -2.48 5.93 9.14
N GLN A 69 -3.08 6.22 10.29
CA GLN A 69 -3.75 5.23 11.13
C GLN A 69 -4.93 4.55 10.42
N MET A 70 -5.68 5.28 9.60
CA MET A 70 -6.77 4.72 8.79
C MET A 70 -6.22 3.69 7.78
N HIS A 71 -5.14 4.00 7.07
CA HIS A 71 -4.53 3.07 6.12
C HIS A 71 -3.95 1.82 6.81
N LEU A 72 -3.33 1.97 7.99
CA LEU A 72 -2.89 0.83 8.80
C LEU A 72 -4.06 -0.08 9.22
N LYS A 73 -5.19 0.51 9.65
CA LYS A 73 -6.40 -0.25 9.98
C LYS A 73 -6.93 -1.02 8.75
N ARG A 74 -6.94 -0.38 7.58
CA ARG A 74 -7.34 -1.00 6.30
C ARG A 74 -6.44 -2.18 5.92
N ALA A 75 -5.12 -2.04 6.05
CA ALA A 75 -4.19 -3.15 5.83
C ALA A 75 -4.43 -4.32 6.79
N LYS A 76 -4.65 -4.04 8.08
CA LYS A 76 -4.96 -5.07 9.06
C LYS A 76 -6.25 -5.83 8.72
N GLN A 77 -7.28 -5.13 8.27
CA GLN A 77 -8.55 -5.73 7.82
C GLN A 77 -8.38 -6.57 6.55
N ALA A 78 -7.48 -6.17 5.65
CA ALA A 78 -7.12 -6.91 4.45
C ALA A 78 -6.16 -8.10 4.72
N GLY A 79 -5.83 -8.39 5.98
CA GLY A 79 -4.89 -9.47 6.33
C GLY A 79 -3.43 -9.19 5.99
N LEU A 80 -3.12 -7.95 5.59
CA LEU A 80 -1.75 -7.49 5.30
C LEU A 80 -1.04 -7.22 6.62
N ASN A 81 -0.48 -8.26 7.21
CA ASN A 81 0.41 -8.17 8.36
C ASN A 81 1.83 -7.80 7.88
N GLY A 82 2.61 -7.12 8.74
CA GLY A 82 3.95 -6.64 8.38
C GLY A 82 4.85 -7.71 7.75
N LYS A 83 4.67 -8.98 8.14
CA LYS A 83 5.39 -10.13 7.56
C LYS A 83 5.07 -10.46 6.11
N SER A 84 3.84 -10.22 5.68
CA SER A 84 3.38 -10.42 4.30
C SER A 84 3.97 -9.39 3.34
N HIS A 85 4.27 -8.18 3.83
CA HIS A 85 4.81 -7.08 3.02
C HIS A 85 6.17 -7.40 2.38
N TYR A 86 7.10 -7.99 3.12
CA TYR A 86 8.43 -8.33 2.56
C TYR A 86 8.31 -9.47 1.54
N ALA A 87 7.44 -10.45 1.78
CA ALA A 87 7.19 -11.56 0.87
C ALA A 87 6.54 -11.10 -0.46
N VAL A 88 5.57 -10.19 -0.41
CA VAL A 88 4.95 -9.61 -1.62
C VAL A 88 5.95 -8.75 -2.39
N LYS A 89 6.79 -7.95 -1.70
CA LYS A 89 7.83 -7.12 -2.33
C LYS A 89 8.90 -7.97 -3.03
N GLU A 90 9.37 -9.04 -2.41
CA GLU A 90 10.30 -10.00 -3.02
C GLU A 90 9.69 -10.73 -4.21
N MET A 91 8.46 -11.24 -4.09
CA MET A 91 7.76 -11.90 -5.20
C MET A 91 7.53 -10.96 -6.39
N ASN A 92 7.27 -9.67 -6.15
CA ASN A 92 7.10 -8.69 -7.20
C ASN A 92 8.45 -8.35 -7.89
N ALA A 93 9.53 -8.20 -7.11
CA ALA A 93 10.89 -8.02 -7.65
C ALA A 93 11.38 -9.23 -8.47
N ILE A 94 11.05 -10.45 -8.04
CA ILE A 94 11.37 -11.69 -8.76
C ILE A 94 10.53 -11.81 -10.05
N SER A 95 9.28 -11.37 -10.03
CA SER A 95 8.42 -11.38 -11.22
C SER A 95 8.90 -10.36 -12.27
N LEU A 96 9.32 -9.17 -11.83
CA LEU A 96 9.88 -8.13 -12.70
C LEU A 96 11.18 -8.56 -13.39
N THR A 97 12.03 -9.34 -12.72
CA THR A 97 13.30 -9.84 -13.31
C THR A 97 13.09 -11.00 -14.28
N LYS A 98 11.97 -11.73 -14.17
CA LYS A 98 11.66 -12.88 -15.04
C LYS A 98 11.11 -12.45 -16.41
N GLU A 99 10.47 -11.30 -16.50
CA GLU A 99 9.98 -10.71 -17.76
C GLU A 99 11.12 -10.10 -18.62
N VAL A 100 12.26 -9.74 -18.02
CA VAL A 100 13.41 -9.15 -18.76
C VAL A 100 14.39 -10.20 -19.31
N GLY A 101 14.21 -11.48 -18.95
CA GLY A 101 15.13 -12.58 -19.27
C GLY A 101 14.65 -13.56 -20.36
N GLY A 102 13.56 -13.26 -21.07
CA GLY A 102 13.02 -14.09 -22.15
C GLY A 102 13.34 -13.53 -23.53
N VAL A 103 14.53 -13.87 -24.06
CA VAL A 103 14.84 -13.87 -25.51
C VAL A 103 14.89 -15.32 -25.97
#